data_AF-A0A060SVD0-F1
#
_entry.id   AF-A0A060SVD0-F1
#
_cell.length_a   1.000
_cell.length_b   1.000
_cell.length_c   1.000
_cell.angle_alpha   90.00
_cell.angle_beta   90.00
_cell.angle_gamma   90.00
#
_symmetry.space_group_name_H-M   'P 1'
#
loop_
_entity.id
_entity.type
_entity.pdbx_description
1 polymer ?
#
loop_
_entity_poly.entity_id
_entity_poly.type
_entity_poly.pdbx_seq_one_letter_code
_entity_poly.pdbx_strand_id
1 'polypeptide(L)'
;MVPGDFANPFQEECHRVTRSYVSSLEAVVNGRRNRGLPRELAEFVLTPSLDHQEAMEVRVFPAITFSRPIEYASSPCFATLIKPISWLPAIPTSLPRIRLCQPPLESSSDASRDGLVGVPKWHLLDYSEAKGRANAFRHEALLPLEEISGQDAPQKGKSATRKQRVADGIGFPDVEPYKFGVHWTEVIMTLPQAVPLAGF
;
A
#
# COMPACT_ATOMS: atom_id res chain seq x y z
N MET A 1 2.14 -16.38 10.78
CA MET A 1 2.66 -15.16 10.14
C MET A 1 1.49 -14.41 9.51
N VAL A 2 1.12 -13.27 10.08
CA VAL A 2 0.16 -12.36 9.44
C VAL A 2 0.88 -11.74 8.24
N PRO A 3 0.24 -11.56 7.07
CA PRO A 3 0.87 -10.83 5.98
C PRO A 3 1.40 -9.48 6.47
N GLY A 4 2.71 -9.28 6.37
CA GLY A 4 3.36 -8.07 6.87
C GLY A 4 4.24 -8.26 8.09
N ASP A 5 4.27 -9.43 8.75
CA ASP A 5 5.22 -9.73 9.84
C ASP A 5 6.56 -10.22 9.30
N PHE A 6 7.66 -9.59 9.74
CA PHE A 6 9.01 -9.96 9.33
C PHE A 6 9.97 -10.01 10.52
N ALA A 7 10.89 -10.97 10.46
CA ALA A 7 12.06 -10.97 11.33
C ALA A 7 12.89 -9.71 11.10
N ASN A 8 13.46 -9.17 12.17
CA ASN A 8 14.32 -7.99 12.13
C ASN A 8 15.47 -8.14 13.15
N PRO A 9 16.56 -7.38 13.03
CA PRO A 9 17.73 -7.58 13.89
C PRO A 9 17.54 -7.06 15.34
N PHE A 10 16.39 -6.50 15.70
CA PHE A 10 16.14 -5.88 17.01
C PHE A 10 15.02 -6.55 17.83
N GLN A 11 14.10 -7.29 17.20
CA GLN A 11 12.93 -7.95 17.80
C GLN A 11 12.60 -9.23 17.02
N GLU A 12 11.94 -10.20 17.65
CA GLU A 12 11.61 -11.50 17.03
C GLU A 12 10.76 -11.34 15.74
N GLU A 13 9.66 -10.58 15.79
CA GLU A 13 8.84 -10.25 14.62
C GLU A 13 8.23 -8.85 14.77
N CYS A 14 8.12 -8.12 13.66
CA CYS A 14 7.52 -6.78 13.62
C CYS A 14 6.85 -6.55 12.26
N HIS A 15 5.79 -5.73 12.24
CA HIS A 15 5.12 -5.39 10.99
C HIS A 15 6.05 -4.56 10.09
N ARG A 16 5.96 -4.73 8.78
CA ARG A 16 6.73 -3.96 7.78
C ARG A 16 5.83 -3.56 6.64
N VAL A 17 6.07 -2.36 6.13
CA VAL A 17 5.50 -1.93 4.86
C VAL A 17 6.51 -2.34 3.80
N THR A 18 6.14 -3.25 2.91
CA THR A 18 7.03 -3.68 1.83
C THR A 18 7.06 -2.65 0.71
N ARG A 19 5.91 -2.04 0.41
CA ARG A 19 5.75 -0.99 -0.60
C ARG A 19 4.53 -0.13 -0.28
N SER A 20 4.60 1.14 -0.64
CA SER A 20 3.46 2.06 -0.57
C SER A 20 3.51 3.02 -1.76
N TYR A 21 2.36 3.30 -2.36
CA TYR A 21 2.26 4.21 -3.50
C TYR A 21 1.72 5.57 -3.07
N VAL A 22 2.25 6.63 -3.68
CA VAL A 22 1.81 8.01 -3.48
C VAL A 22 1.79 8.77 -4.80
N SER A 23 0.97 9.83 -4.88
CA SER A 23 0.72 10.58 -6.11
C SER A 23 1.67 11.75 -6.37
N SER A 24 2.66 12.00 -5.50
CA SER A 24 3.61 13.11 -5.67
C SER A 24 5.04 12.74 -5.24
N LEU A 25 6.03 13.32 -5.92
CA LEU A 25 7.44 13.12 -5.61
C LEU A 25 7.81 13.67 -4.23
N GLU A 26 7.20 14.78 -3.80
CA GLU A 26 7.44 15.33 -2.46
C GLU A 26 6.98 14.35 -1.38
N ALA A 27 5.85 13.68 -1.61
CA ALA A 27 5.35 12.66 -0.69
C ALA A 27 6.26 11.41 -0.64
N VAL A 28 6.89 11.05 -1.77
CA VAL A 28 7.93 10.00 -1.82
C VAL A 28 9.12 10.42 -0.97
N VAL A 29 9.73 11.56 -1.28
CA VAL A 29 10.93 12.07 -0.60
C VAL A 29 10.70 12.22 0.90
N ASN A 30 9.59 12.85 1.30
CA ASN A 30 9.26 13.07 2.71
C ASN A 30 9.04 11.74 3.45
N GLY A 31 8.29 10.80 2.86
CA GLY A 31 8.02 9.52 3.53
C GLY A 31 9.24 8.61 3.62
N ARG A 32 10.12 8.61 2.61
CA ARG A 32 11.40 7.89 2.69
C ARG A 32 12.31 8.55 3.74
N ARG A 33 12.62 9.83 3.57
CA ARG A 33 13.61 10.55 4.39
C ARG A 33 13.22 10.64 5.87
N ASN A 34 11.97 10.99 6.16
CA ASN A 34 11.54 11.30 7.53
C ASN A 34 10.83 10.14 8.21
N ARG A 35 10.35 9.14 7.45
CA ARG A 35 9.57 8.03 7.98
C ARG A 35 10.14 6.65 7.64
N GLY A 36 11.22 6.54 6.86
CA GLY A 36 11.78 5.26 6.44
C GLY A 36 10.80 4.37 5.67
N LEU A 37 9.73 4.93 5.11
CA LEU A 37 8.70 4.16 4.39
C LEU A 37 9.14 3.96 2.94
N PRO A 38 9.03 2.74 2.37
CA PRO A 38 9.31 2.48 0.95
C PRO A 38 8.18 3.04 0.09
N ARG A 39 8.13 4.36 -0.05
CA ARG A 39 7.22 5.05 -0.95
C ARG A 39 7.76 5.04 -2.36
N GLU A 40 6.85 4.83 -3.30
CA GLU A 40 7.06 4.89 -4.74
C GLU A 40 5.99 5.78 -5.36
N LEU A 41 6.34 6.46 -6.45
CA LEU A 41 5.41 7.30 -7.18
C LEU A 41 4.47 6.43 -8.02
N ALA A 42 3.19 6.76 -8.03
CA ALA A 42 2.21 6.16 -8.92
C ALA A 42 1.11 7.15 -9.30
N GLU A 43 0.49 6.92 -10.45
CA GLU A 43 -0.76 7.56 -10.81
C GLU A 43 -1.94 6.79 -10.20
N PHE A 44 -2.88 7.55 -9.63
CA PHE A 44 -4.11 7.02 -9.07
C PHE A 44 -5.27 7.48 -9.94
N VAL A 45 -5.97 6.52 -10.53
CA VAL A 45 -7.19 6.79 -11.29
C VAL A 45 -8.36 6.36 -10.43
N LEU A 46 -9.21 7.33 -10.09
CA LEU A 46 -10.44 7.13 -9.32
C LEU A 46 -11.63 7.40 -10.23
N THR A 47 -12.43 6.37 -10.50
CA THR A 47 -13.56 6.45 -11.43
C THR A 47 -14.84 6.06 -10.71
N PRO A 48 -15.85 6.95 -10.62
CA PRO A 48 -17.16 6.59 -10.09
C PRO A 48 -17.76 5.44 -10.91
N SER A 49 -18.34 4.44 -10.24
CA SER A 49 -19.00 3.33 -10.92
C SER A 49 -20.30 3.81 -11.57
N LEU A 50 -20.53 3.38 -12.81
CA LEU A 50 -21.80 3.59 -13.51
C LEU A 50 -22.88 2.60 -13.06
N ASP A 51 -22.48 1.40 -12.62
CA ASP A 51 -23.39 0.31 -12.26
C ASP A 51 -23.78 0.31 -10.78
N HIS A 52 -22.94 0.91 -9.92
CA HIS A 52 -23.14 0.93 -8.48
C HIS A 52 -23.06 2.35 -7.93
N GLN A 53 -24.19 2.88 -7.50
CA GLN A 53 -24.28 4.19 -6.85
C GLN A 53 -23.32 4.25 -5.64
N GLU A 54 -22.57 5.34 -5.51
CA GLU A 54 -21.53 5.57 -4.49
C GLU A 54 -20.28 4.68 -4.56
N ALA A 55 -20.21 3.72 -5.49
CA ALA A 55 -19.01 2.91 -5.65
C ALA A 55 -17.93 3.65 -6.43
N MET A 56 -16.68 3.37 -6.10
CA MET A 56 -15.49 4.00 -6.69
C MET A 56 -14.52 2.91 -7.14
N GLU A 57 -14.22 2.88 -8.43
CA GLU A 57 -13.11 2.11 -8.96
C GLU A 57 -11.80 2.86 -8.70
N VAL A 58 -10.82 2.14 -8.17
CA VAL A 58 -9.49 2.65 -7.87
C VAL A 58 -8.47 1.79 -8.62
N ARG A 59 -7.65 2.44 -9.45
CA ARG A 59 -6.51 1.83 -10.14
C ARG A 59 -5.22 2.56 -9.80
N VAL A 60 -4.13 1.82 -9.67
CA VAL A 60 -2.80 2.35 -9.35
C VAL A 60 -1.80 1.93 -10.42
N PHE A 61 -1.17 2.92 -11.05
CA PHE A 61 -0.20 2.74 -12.13
C PHE A 61 1.18 3.24 -11.67
N PRO A 62 2.12 2.34 -11.34
CA PRO A 62 3.46 2.73 -10.89
C PRO A 62 4.19 3.58 -11.93
N ALA A 63 5.00 4.54 -11.47
CA ALA A 63 5.91 5.26 -12.36
C ALA A 63 6.98 4.29 -12.91
N ILE A 64 7.21 4.33 -14.23
CA ILE A 64 8.23 3.51 -14.91
C ILE A 64 9.45 4.34 -15.30
N THR A 65 9.25 5.63 -15.61
CA THR A 65 10.34 6.57 -15.91
C THR A 65 10.05 7.93 -15.28
N PHE A 66 11.12 8.63 -14.92
CA PHE A 66 11.05 9.96 -14.31
C PHE A 66 11.56 11.06 -15.27
N SER A 67 11.49 10.82 -16.58
CA SER A 67 11.54 11.89 -17.59
C SER A 67 10.39 12.86 -17.37
N ARG A 68 10.43 14.06 -17.99
CA ARG A 68 9.31 14.99 -17.97
C ARG A 68 8.64 14.99 -19.35
N PRO A 69 7.36 14.61 -19.47
CA PRO A 69 6.45 14.16 -18.40
C PRO A 69 6.83 12.78 -17.83
N ILE A 70 6.43 12.53 -16.57
CA ILE A 70 6.61 11.23 -15.89
C ILE A 70 5.76 10.21 -16.64
N GLU A 71 6.34 9.05 -16.94
CA GLU A 71 5.62 7.96 -17.60
C GLU A 71 5.22 6.92 -16.55
N TYR A 72 3.97 6.49 -16.62
CA TYR A 72 3.39 5.46 -15.77
C TYR A 72 3.19 4.17 -16.55
N ALA A 73 3.12 3.04 -15.84
CA ALA A 73 2.81 1.76 -16.43
C ALA A 73 1.46 1.82 -17.19
N SER A 74 1.37 1.12 -18.32
CA SER A 74 0.12 1.02 -19.09
C SER A 74 -0.91 0.11 -18.42
N SER A 75 -0.46 -0.81 -17.57
CA SER A 75 -1.29 -1.72 -16.78
C SER A 75 -1.22 -1.37 -15.29
N PRO A 76 -2.34 -1.40 -14.55
CA PRO A 76 -2.32 -1.12 -13.13
C PRO A 76 -1.75 -2.30 -12.33
N CYS A 77 -0.93 -2.03 -11.31
CA CYS A 77 -0.46 -3.08 -10.39
C CYS A 77 -1.49 -3.39 -9.28
N PHE A 78 -2.50 -2.53 -9.13
CA PHE A 78 -3.59 -2.68 -8.17
C PHE A 78 -4.88 -2.14 -8.79
N ALA A 79 -5.97 -2.90 -8.71
CA ALA A 79 -7.29 -2.44 -9.13
C ALA A 79 -8.41 -3.04 -8.28
N THR A 80 -9.31 -2.20 -7.78
CA THR A 80 -10.48 -2.63 -7.01
C THR A 80 -11.67 -1.69 -7.16
N LEU A 81 -12.88 -2.25 -7.07
CA LEU A 81 -14.12 -1.50 -6.94
C LEU A 81 -14.53 -1.43 -5.46
N ILE A 82 -14.49 -0.25 -4.86
CA ILE A 82 -14.91 0.00 -3.48
C ILE A 82 -16.40 0.32 -3.47
N LYS A 83 -17.19 -0.45 -2.71
CA LYS A 83 -18.64 -0.29 -2.54
C LYS A 83 -18.96 0.04 -1.09
N PRO A 84 -19.36 1.29 -0.76
CA PRO A 84 -19.80 1.63 0.59
C PRO A 84 -20.94 0.72 1.06
N ILE A 85 -21.00 0.43 2.37
CA ILE A 85 -22.15 -0.25 2.99
C ILE A 85 -23.05 0.82 3.60
N SER A 86 -23.81 1.51 2.75
CA SER A 86 -24.53 2.74 3.13
C SER A 86 -25.63 2.53 4.18
N TRP A 87 -26.08 1.28 4.42
CA TRP A 87 -27.03 0.97 5.50
C TRP A 87 -26.39 0.85 6.88
N LEU A 88 -25.06 0.67 6.97
CA LEU A 88 -24.35 0.56 8.24
C LEU A 88 -23.86 1.96 8.66
N PRO A 89 -24.25 2.46 9.85
CA PRO A 89 -23.73 3.73 10.32
C PRO A 89 -22.23 3.63 10.60
N ALA A 90 -21.54 4.77 10.59
CA ALA A 90 -20.15 4.84 11.02
C ALA A 90 -20.01 4.28 12.44
N ILE A 91 -19.13 3.31 12.64
CA ILE A 91 -18.91 2.67 13.95
C ILE A 91 -17.72 3.32 14.66
N PRO A 92 -17.80 3.56 15.98
CA PRO A 92 -16.62 3.89 16.77
C PRO A 92 -15.61 2.75 16.67
N THR A 93 -14.36 3.07 16.36
CA THR A 93 -13.29 2.10 16.24
C THR A 93 -11.98 2.69 16.77
N SER A 94 -11.12 1.80 17.24
CA SER A 94 -9.75 2.11 17.64
C SER A 94 -8.78 1.23 16.87
N LEU A 95 -7.79 1.84 16.23
CA LEU A 95 -6.67 1.09 15.69
C LEU A 95 -5.77 0.70 16.86
N PRO A 96 -5.44 -0.59 17.04
CA PRO A 96 -4.47 -0.98 18.06
C PRO A 96 -3.12 -0.33 17.77
N ARG A 97 -2.27 -0.22 18.79
CA ARG A 97 -0.89 0.24 18.61
C ARG A 97 -0.17 -0.68 17.61
N ILE A 98 0.36 -0.09 16.54
CA ILE A 98 1.08 -0.82 15.49
C ILE A 98 2.52 -0.33 15.46
N ARG A 99 3.47 -1.25 15.58
CA ARG A 99 4.89 -0.98 15.39
C ARG A 99 5.31 -1.45 14.00
N LEU A 100 5.85 -0.53 13.22
CA LEU A 100 6.43 -0.81 11.92
C LEU A 100 7.96 -0.75 12.00
N CYS A 101 8.62 -1.84 11.64
CA CYS A 101 10.08 -1.93 11.56
C CYS A 101 10.49 -1.96 10.10
N GLN A 102 10.99 -0.82 9.61
CA GLN A 102 11.40 -0.66 8.23
C GLN A 102 12.91 -0.86 8.11
N PRO A 103 13.37 -1.70 7.16
CA PRO A 103 14.80 -1.83 6.90
C PRO A 103 15.38 -0.56 6.27
N PRO A 104 16.72 -0.49 6.16
CA PRO A 104 17.36 0.49 5.31
C PRO A 104 16.74 0.51 3.91
N LEU A 105 16.62 1.71 3.35
CA LEU A 105 16.14 1.93 2.01
C LEU A 105 17.30 2.30 1.10
N GLU A 106 17.30 1.75 -0.11
CA GLU A 106 18.28 2.10 -1.13
C GLU A 106 18.06 3.52 -1.65
N SER A 107 19.14 4.16 -2.08
CA SER A 107 19.12 5.43 -2.81
C SER A 107 19.30 5.19 -4.30
N SER A 108 18.66 6.01 -5.12
CA SER A 108 19.02 6.16 -6.54
C SER A 108 20.19 7.13 -6.71
N SER A 109 20.98 6.93 -7.77
CA SER A 109 22.00 7.89 -8.21
C SER A 109 21.41 9.24 -8.65
N ASP A 110 20.14 9.27 -9.04
CA ASP A 110 19.42 10.48 -9.45
C ASP A 110 18.19 10.72 -8.57
N ALA A 111 18.39 10.67 -7.25
CA ALA A 111 17.34 10.90 -6.25
C ALA A 111 16.66 12.28 -6.40
N SER A 112 17.33 13.26 -7.02
CA SER A 112 16.73 14.55 -7.41
C SER A 112 15.59 14.42 -8.41
N ARG A 113 15.63 13.37 -9.25
CA ARG A 113 14.66 13.13 -10.32
C ARG A 113 13.58 12.14 -9.90
N ASP A 114 13.96 11.03 -9.28
CA ASP A 114 13.03 9.94 -8.93
C ASP A 114 12.55 9.95 -7.47
N GLY A 115 13.14 10.80 -6.62
CA GLY A 115 12.77 10.91 -5.21
C GLY A 115 13.18 9.71 -4.35
N LEU A 116 13.94 8.73 -4.89
CA LEU A 116 14.41 7.55 -4.17
C LEU A 116 15.58 7.92 -3.26
N VAL A 117 15.27 8.65 -2.19
CA VAL A 117 16.21 8.98 -1.12
C VAL A 117 16.49 7.73 -0.30
N GLY A 118 17.77 7.41 -0.15
CA GLY A 118 18.22 6.28 0.67
C GLY A 118 18.18 6.58 2.16
N VAL A 119 18.02 5.52 2.93
CA VAL A 119 17.94 5.57 4.39
C VAL A 119 18.84 4.46 4.91
N PRO A 120 20.04 4.75 5.46
CA PRO A 120 21.04 3.73 5.74
C PRO A 120 20.76 2.92 7.01
N LYS A 121 19.78 3.32 7.82
CA LYS A 121 19.48 2.70 9.12
C LYS A 121 18.06 2.15 9.13
N TRP A 122 17.85 1.13 9.95
CA TRP A 122 16.52 0.67 10.29
C TRP A 122 15.72 1.78 10.97
N HIS A 123 14.43 1.85 10.68
CA HIS A 123 13.50 2.80 11.28
C HIS A 123 12.39 2.08 12.01
N LEU A 124 12.14 2.47 13.25
CA LEU A 124 10.96 2.06 13.99
C LEU A 124 9.93 3.20 13.94
N LEU A 125 8.72 2.88 13.48
CA LEU A 125 7.56 3.75 13.64
C LEU A 125 6.59 3.11 14.60
N ASP A 126 6.31 3.82 15.68
CA ASP A 126 5.40 3.35 16.70
C ASP A 126 4.10 4.15 16.65
N TYR A 127 3.15 3.65 15.86
CA TYR A 127 1.85 4.29 15.76
C TYR A 127 1.07 4.02 17.04
N SER A 128 0.89 5.07 17.83
CA SER A 128 0.02 5.05 18.99
C SER A 128 -1.42 4.72 18.59
N GLU A 129 -2.24 4.34 19.57
CA GLU A 129 -3.66 4.13 19.36
C GLU A 129 -4.29 5.31 18.60
N ALA A 130 -4.97 5.00 17.51
CA ALA A 130 -5.82 5.96 16.80
C ALA A 130 -7.26 5.66 17.18
N LYS A 131 -8.06 6.69 17.44
CA LYS A 131 -9.49 6.55 17.76
C LYS A 131 -10.30 7.37 16.78
N GLY A 132 -11.51 6.92 16.50
CA GLY A 132 -12.31 7.57 15.49
C GLY A 132 -13.56 6.82 15.12
N ARG A 133 -14.12 7.20 13.98
CA ARG A 133 -15.28 6.56 13.37
C ARG A 133 -14.90 6.04 12.00
N ALA A 134 -15.39 4.85 11.65
CA ALA A 134 -15.18 4.28 10.34
C ALA A 134 -16.47 3.75 9.73
N ASN A 135 -16.62 3.93 8.42
CA ASN A 135 -17.63 3.29 7.61
C ASN A 135 -17.09 1.97 7.06
N ALA A 136 -17.93 0.94 7.02
CA ALA A 136 -17.58 -0.30 6.35
C ALA A 136 -17.77 -0.16 4.84
N PHE A 137 -16.88 -0.80 4.07
CA PHE A 137 -17.03 -0.96 2.64
C PHE A 137 -16.79 -2.42 2.25
N ARG A 138 -17.38 -2.83 1.13
CA ARG A 138 -16.97 -4.04 0.41
C ARG A 138 -16.04 -3.65 -0.71
N HIS A 139 -15.22 -4.57 -1.15
CA HIS A 139 -14.41 -4.35 -2.33
C HIS A 139 -14.44 -5.57 -3.25
N GLU A 140 -14.29 -5.31 -4.54
CA GLU A 140 -14.23 -6.34 -5.57
C GLU A 140 -12.93 -6.19 -6.36
N ALA A 141 -12.30 -7.33 -6.65
CA ALA A 141 -11.08 -7.40 -7.44
C ALA A 141 -11.36 -7.06 -8.90
N LEU A 142 -10.54 -6.22 -9.53
CA LEU A 142 -10.75 -5.81 -10.92
C LEU A 142 -9.61 -6.20 -11.87
N LEU A 143 -8.45 -6.65 -11.38
CA LEU A 143 -7.38 -7.08 -12.28
C LEU A 143 -7.75 -8.43 -12.94
N PRO A 144 -7.70 -8.52 -14.28
CA PRO A 144 -7.90 -9.77 -15.01
C PRO A 144 -6.72 -10.72 -14.79
N LEU A 145 -6.97 -12.03 -14.84
CA LEU A 145 -5.93 -13.05 -14.65
C LEU A 145 -4.87 -13.08 -15.77
N GLU A 146 -5.22 -12.55 -16.95
CA GLU A 146 -4.48 -12.68 -18.20
C GLU A 146 -3.42 -11.57 -18.41
N GLU A 147 -3.42 -10.51 -17.60
CA GLU A 147 -2.41 -9.43 -17.66
C GLU A 147 -1.05 -9.82 -17.05
N ILE A 148 -0.89 -11.06 -16.59
CA ILE A 148 0.38 -11.62 -16.11
C ILE A 148 1.01 -12.46 -17.23
N SER A 149 1.55 -11.79 -18.25
CA SER A 149 2.50 -12.40 -19.19
C SER A 149 3.93 -12.02 -18.79
N GLY A 150 4.42 -12.64 -17.71
CA GLY A 150 5.80 -12.61 -17.26
C GLY A 150 6.16 -13.99 -16.68
N GLN A 151 7.38 -14.46 -16.92
CA GLN A 151 7.85 -15.86 -16.86
C GLN A 151 7.69 -16.65 -15.53
N ASP A 152 7.02 -16.13 -14.50
CA ASP A 152 6.83 -16.82 -13.22
C ASP A 152 5.35 -17.15 -12.96
N ALA A 153 4.78 -18.01 -13.82
CA ALA A 153 3.47 -18.60 -13.56
C ALA A 153 3.56 -19.53 -12.32
N PRO A 154 2.72 -19.35 -11.28
CA PRO A 154 2.74 -20.22 -10.12
C PRO A 154 2.35 -21.65 -10.52
N GLN A 155 3.14 -22.62 -10.06
CA GLN A 155 2.95 -24.05 -10.30
C GLN A 155 1.50 -24.48 -10.03
N LYS A 156 0.99 -25.30 -10.96
CA LYS A 156 -0.30 -26.02 -10.91
C LYS A 156 -0.58 -26.53 -9.49
N GLY A 157 -1.63 -26.02 -8.85
CA GLY A 157 -2.12 -26.59 -7.59
C GLY A 157 -3.19 -25.81 -6.83
N LYS A 158 -3.46 -24.53 -7.14
CA LYS A 158 -4.47 -23.76 -6.40
C LYS A 158 -5.61 -23.27 -7.32
N SER A 159 -6.70 -24.03 -7.26
CA SER A 159 -8.08 -23.78 -7.73
C SER A 159 -8.28 -22.75 -8.85
N ALA A 160 -8.72 -23.24 -10.01
CA ALA A 160 -9.18 -22.50 -11.19
C ALA A 160 -10.46 -21.66 -10.98
N THR A 161 -10.71 -21.15 -9.77
CA THR A 161 -11.92 -20.37 -9.41
C THR A 161 -11.67 -18.90 -9.09
N ARG A 162 -10.42 -18.42 -9.11
CA ARG A 162 -10.13 -16.99 -8.87
C ARG A 162 -10.30 -16.23 -10.18
N LYS A 163 -11.49 -15.66 -10.44
CA LYS A 163 -11.76 -14.94 -11.70
C LYS A 163 -11.04 -13.59 -11.80
N GLN A 164 -10.72 -12.93 -10.68
CA GLN A 164 -10.11 -11.59 -10.63
C GLN A 164 -9.20 -11.45 -9.40
N ARG A 165 -8.18 -10.58 -9.48
CA ARG A 165 -7.23 -10.25 -8.39
C ARG A 165 -7.25 -8.75 -8.07
N VAL A 166 -6.87 -8.39 -6.85
CA VAL A 166 -6.75 -6.97 -6.44
C VAL A 166 -5.37 -6.41 -6.81
N ALA A 167 -4.37 -7.28 -6.91
CA ALA A 167 -2.97 -6.93 -7.14
C ALA A 167 -2.29 -7.89 -8.14
N ASP A 168 -1.23 -7.41 -8.80
CA ASP A 168 -0.50 -8.13 -9.85
C ASP A 168 0.51 -9.17 -9.33
N GLY A 169 0.89 -9.09 -8.04
CA GLY A 169 1.91 -9.95 -7.43
C GLY A 169 3.35 -9.48 -7.64
N ILE A 170 3.58 -8.41 -8.41
CA ILE A 170 4.90 -7.86 -8.76
C ILE A 170 5.04 -6.42 -8.26
N GLY A 171 4.19 -5.52 -8.76
CA GLY A 171 4.08 -4.14 -8.30
C GLY A 171 3.41 -4.07 -6.93
N PHE A 172 2.42 -4.92 -6.67
CA PHE A 172 1.77 -5.01 -5.37
C PHE A 172 1.59 -6.49 -4.97
N PRO A 173 1.84 -6.89 -3.70
CA PRO A 173 1.70 -8.28 -3.29
C PRO A 173 0.29 -8.84 -3.57
N ASP A 174 0.21 -10.01 -4.18
CA ASP A 174 -1.07 -10.73 -4.39
C ASP A 174 -1.54 -11.31 -3.05
N VAL A 175 -2.21 -10.46 -2.28
CA VAL A 175 -2.88 -10.83 -1.03
C VAL A 175 -4.37 -11.03 -1.28
N GLU A 176 -5.00 -11.89 -0.49
CA GLU A 176 -6.47 -11.94 -0.39
C GLU A 176 -6.92 -11.00 0.73
N PRO A 177 -7.28 -9.75 0.42
CA PRO A 177 -7.86 -8.88 1.43
C PRO A 177 -9.18 -9.46 1.96
N TYR A 178 -9.51 -9.12 3.21
CA TYR A 178 -10.83 -9.40 3.77
C TYR A 178 -11.92 -8.76 2.90
N LYS A 179 -13.02 -9.49 2.65
CA LYS A 179 -14.16 -9.02 1.82
C LYS A 179 -14.73 -7.65 2.25
N PHE A 180 -14.45 -7.25 3.49
CA PHE A 180 -14.86 -5.98 4.08
C PHE A 180 -13.63 -5.19 4.50
N GLY A 181 -13.67 -3.88 4.25
CA GLY A 181 -12.69 -2.93 4.76
C GLY A 181 -13.37 -1.84 5.58
N VAL A 182 -12.55 -1.01 6.22
CA VAL A 182 -13.00 0.16 6.99
C VAL A 182 -12.38 1.42 6.42
N HIS A 183 -13.21 2.44 6.20
CA HIS A 183 -12.80 3.78 5.82
C HIS A 183 -13.04 4.71 7.01
N TRP A 184 -11.97 5.23 7.57
CA TRP A 184 -12.03 6.18 8.69
C TRP A 184 -12.53 7.54 8.21
N THR A 185 -13.72 7.95 8.65
CA THR A 185 -14.29 9.26 8.32
C THR A 185 -13.80 10.35 9.26
N GLU A 186 -13.49 9.96 10.50
CA GLU A 186 -12.96 10.82 11.54
C GLU A 186 -11.86 10.03 12.24
N VAL A 187 -10.65 10.56 12.29
CA VAL A 187 -9.53 9.91 12.99
C VAL A 187 -8.75 10.94 13.78
N ILE A 188 -8.55 10.65 15.07
CA ILE A 188 -7.61 11.35 15.92
C ILE A 188 -6.43 10.41 16.11
N MET A 189 -5.27 10.80 15.60
CA MET A 189 -4.05 10.05 15.75
C MET A 189 -2.86 10.96 15.99
N THR A 190 -1.93 10.50 16.83
CA THR A 190 -0.60 11.10 16.93
C THR A 190 0.28 10.47 15.86
N LEU A 191 0.77 11.28 14.93
CA LEU A 191 1.70 10.80 13.92
C LEU A 191 3.05 10.51 14.57
N PRO A 192 3.57 9.27 14.49
CA PRO A 192 4.86 8.97 15.07
C PRO A 192 5.98 9.63 14.29
N GLN A 193 7.00 10.07 15.01
CA GLN A 193 8.31 10.29 14.42
C GLN A 193 9.02 8.96 14.27
N ALA A 194 9.64 8.74 13.13
CA ALA A 194 10.44 7.54 12.95
C ALA A 194 11.73 7.65 13.77
N VAL A 195 12.01 6.63 14.57
CA VAL A 195 13.22 6.57 15.38
C VAL A 195 14.24 5.72 14.62
N PRO A 196 15.37 6.30 14.18
CA PRO A 196 16.44 5.51 13.60
C PRO A 196 17.02 4.60 14.68
N LEU A 197 17.03 3.30 14.43
CA LEU A 197 17.65 2.33 15.32
C LEU A 197 19.17 2.39 15.11
N ALA A 198 19.94 2.30 16.20
CA ALA A 198 21.40 2.27 16.12
C ALA A 198 21.84 1.12 15.20
N GLY A 199 22.74 1.42 14.27
CA GLY A 199 23.33 0.41 13.39
C GLY A 199 24.39 -0.40 14.14
N PHE A 200 24.60 -1.65 13.70
CA PHE A 200 25.81 -2.40 13.98
C PHE A 200 26.94 -1.90 13.05
#